data_AF-A0A844YV64-F1
#
_entry.id   AF-A0A844YV64-F1
#
_cell.length_a   1.000
_cell.length_b   1.000
_cell.length_c   1.000
_cell.angle_alpha   90.00
_cell.angle_beta   90.00
_cell.angle_gamma   90.00
#
_symmetry.space_group_name_H-M   'P 1'
#
loop_
_entity.id
_entity.type
_entity.pdbx_description
1 polymer ?
#
loop_
_entity_poly.entity_id
_entity_poly.type
_entity_poly.pdbx_seq_one_letter_code
_entity_poly.pdbx_strand_id
1 'polypeptide(L)'
;MMRRLLATLAGLRRDDRGAMVVEFALLAPAFLVMIFGVMYVGMGLQNYNAIRNLSADIARQALVQQQNGNTLSPSQIRTFAFSRAGGAPYMLDPSRLEVRVDDAATQRITGVRELEIVVTYQVDNMLEFAGIPAPFFTYTRPVFLSTT
;
A
#
# COMPACT_ATOMS: atom_id res chain seq x y z
N MET A 1 -55.31 -30.53 -9.07
CA MET A 1 -54.34 -29.44 -8.84
C MET A 1 -53.26 -29.84 -7.81
N MET A 2 -53.62 -30.33 -6.62
CA MET A 2 -52.70 -30.78 -5.54
C MET A 2 -51.59 -31.77 -5.97
N ARG A 3 -51.93 -32.76 -6.82
CA ARG A 3 -50.97 -33.76 -7.32
C ARG A 3 -49.85 -33.17 -8.20
N ARG A 4 -50.13 -32.10 -8.95
CA ARG A 4 -49.12 -31.42 -9.79
C ARG A 4 -48.13 -30.64 -8.92
N LEU A 5 -48.62 -29.96 -7.88
CA LEU A 5 -47.81 -29.26 -6.88
C LEU A 5 -46.86 -30.19 -6.10
N LEU A 6 -47.36 -31.36 -5.69
CA LEU A 6 -46.54 -32.37 -5.00
C LEU A 6 -45.47 -32.97 -5.91
N ALA A 7 -45.77 -33.19 -7.19
CA ALA A 7 -44.81 -33.70 -8.17
C ALA A 7 -43.71 -32.67 -8.49
N THR A 8 -44.05 -31.38 -8.59
CA THR A 8 -43.07 -30.30 -8.77
C THR A 8 -42.15 -30.13 -7.57
N LEU A 9 -42.68 -30.24 -6.34
CA LEU A 9 -41.88 -30.17 -5.11
C LEU A 9 -40.97 -31.40 -4.94
N ALA A 10 -41.43 -32.59 -5.35
CA ALA A 10 -40.60 -33.79 -5.36
C ALA A 10 -39.48 -33.74 -6.42
N GLY A 11 -39.75 -33.09 -7.57
CA GLY A 11 -38.75 -32.81 -8.61
C GLY A 11 -37.66 -31.85 -8.14
N LEU A 12 -38.05 -30.75 -7.48
CA LEU A 12 -37.11 -29.79 -6.86
C LEU A 12 -36.19 -30.47 -5.82
N ARG A 13 -36.72 -31.43 -5.06
CA ARG A 13 -35.96 -32.16 -4.04
C ARG A 13 -34.94 -33.16 -4.63
N ARG A 14 -35.04 -33.47 -5.92
CA ARG A 14 -34.19 -34.46 -6.62
C ARG A 14 -33.34 -33.81 -7.72
N ASP A 15 -33.32 -32.47 -7.79
CA ASP A 15 -32.59 -31.72 -8.79
C ASP A 15 -31.19 -31.35 -8.27
N ASP A 16 -30.21 -32.19 -8.60
CA ASP A 16 -28.80 -32.00 -8.23
C ASP A 16 -28.20 -30.74 -8.88
N ARG A 17 -28.75 -30.25 -10.01
CA ARG A 17 -28.27 -29.03 -10.65
C ARG A 17 -28.66 -27.80 -9.85
N GLY A 18 -29.88 -27.77 -9.31
CA GLY A 18 -30.33 -26.72 -8.41
C GLY A 18 -29.49 -26.67 -7.13
N ALA A 19 -29.19 -27.83 -6.54
CA ALA A 19 -28.32 -27.94 -5.37
C ALA A 19 -26.90 -27.41 -5.65
N MET A 20 -26.28 -27.81 -6.76
CA MET A 20 -24.95 -27.33 -7.16
C MET A 20 -24.88 -25.80 -7.31
N VAL A 21 -25.92 -25.17 -7.88
CA VAL A 21 -25.96 -23.70 -8.02
C VAL A 21 -26.00 -23.03 -6.66
N VAL A 22 -26.76 -23.56 -5.69
CA VAL A 22 -26.82 -23.02 -4.33
C VAL A 22 -25.50 -23.20 -3.59
N GLU A 23 -24.88 -24.39 -3.67
CA GLU A 23 -23.57 -24.65 -3.08
C GLU A 23 -22.50 -23.72 -3.64
N PHE A 24 -22.48 -23.52 -4.97
CA PHE A 24 -21.58 -22.57 -5.60
C PHE A 24 -21.87 -21.14 -5.15
N ALA A 25 -23.14 -20.72 -5.06
CA ALA A 25 -23.50 -19.38 -4.61
C ALA A 25 -23.07 -19.09 -3.16
N LEU A 26 -22.99 -20.13 -2.31
CA LEU A 26 -22.49 -20.01 -0.94
C LEU A 26 -20.95 -19.99 -0.87
N LEU A 27 -20.26 -20.79 -1.69
CA LEU A 27 -18.80 -20.90 -1.67
C LEU A 27 -18.08 -19.83 -2.50
N ALA A 28 -18.65 -19.43 -3.63
CA ALA A 28 -18.02 -18.49 -4.56
C ALA A 28 -17.67 -17.14 -3.91
N PRO A 29 -18.52 -16.51 -3.07
CA PRO A 29 -18.15 -15.26 -2.40
C PRO A 29 -16.90 -15.40 -1.53
N ALA A 30 -16.79 -16.46 -0.73
CA ALA A 30 -15.63 -16.71 0.11
C ALA A 30 -14.38 -16.97 -0.74
N PHE A 31 -14.51 -17.73 -1.83
CA PHE A 31 -13.42 -17.99 -2.76
C PHE A 31 -12.91 -16.73 -3.45
N LEU A 32 -13.82 -15.85 -3.91
CA LEU A 32 -13.47 -14.57 -4.51
C LEU A 32 -12.77 -13.65 -3.52
N VAL A 33 -13.25 -13.57 -2.27
CA VAL A 33 -12.57 -12.81 -1.20
C VAL A 33 -11.16 -13.34 -0.98
N MET A 34 -10.92 -14.65 -1.01
CA MET A 34 -9.58 -15.21 -0.89
C MET A 34 -8.67 -14.84 -2.07
N ILE A 35 -9.16 -14.91 -3.31
CA ILE A 35 -8.39 -14.51 -4.50
C ILE A 35 -8.00 -13.04 -4.41
N PHE A 36 -8.98 -12.16 -4.19
CA PHE A 36 -8.72 -10.74 -4.05
C PHE A 36 -7.83 -10.45 -2.84
N GLY A 37 -7.96 -11.22 -1.75
CA GLY A 37 -7.11 -11.13 -0.58
C GLY A 37 -5.63 -11.36 -0.90
N VAL A 38 -5.31 -12.42 -1.64
CA VAL A 38 -3.93 -12.72 -2.04
C VAL A 38 -3.38 -11.62 -2.97
N MET A 39 -4.17 -11.17 -3.94
CA MET A 39 -3.78 -10.06 -4.81
C MET A 39 -3.54 -8.79 -4.01
N TYR A 40 -4.40 -8.52 -3.03
CA TYR A 40 -4.33 -7.34 -2.19
C TYR A 40 -3.06 -7.31 -1.34
N VAL A 41 -2.67 -8.44 -0.77
CA VAL A 41 -1.39 -8.59 -0.07
C VAL A 41 -0.20 -8.34 -1.00
N GLY A 42 -0.25 -8.86 -2.23
CA GLY A 42 0.78 -8.63 -3.24
C GLY A 42 0.97 -7.15 -3.58
N MET A 43 -0.13 -6.42 -3.80
CA MET A 43 -0.12 -4.97 -4.01
C MET A 43 0.41 -4.23 -2.76
N GLY A 44 0.03 -4.68 -1.57
CA GLY A 44 0.52 -4.12 -0.33
C GLY A 44 2.06 -4.24 -0.21
N LEU A 45 2.60 -5.42 -0.51
CA LEU A 45 4.06 -5.65 -0.50
C LEU A 45 4.79 -4.83 -1.57
N GLN A 46 4.21 -4.69 -2.76
CA GLN A 46 4.75 -3.82 -3.81
C GLN A 46 4.85 -2.37 -3.30
N ASN A 47 3.77 -1.82 -2.75
CA ASN A 47 3.73 -0.44 -2.24
C ASN A 47 4.70 -0.24 -1.07
N TYR A 48 4.79 -1.21 -0.16
CA TYR A 48 5.75 -1.17 0.95
C TYR A 48 7.21 -1.13 0.44
N ASN A 49 7.54 -1.96 -0.55
CA ASN A 49 8.87 -1.93 -1.16
C ASN A 49 9.13 -0.63 -1.92
N ALA A 50 8.12 -0.08 -2.60
CA ALA A 50 8.21 1.20 -3.28
C ALA A 50 8.53 2.34 -2.32
N ILE A 51 7.81 2.48 -1.18
CA ILE A 51 8.12 3.54 -0.19
C ILE A 51 9.49 3.37 0.45
N ARG A 52 9.92 2.12 0.69
CA ARG A 52 11.26 1.83 1.25
C ARG A 52 12.37 2.23 0.29
N ASN A 53 12.22 1.90 -0.99
CA ASN A 53 13.20 2.21 -2.03
C ASN A 53 13.20 3.72 -2.36
N LEU A 54 12.02 4.33 -2.45
CA LEU A 54 11.87 5.78 -2.59
C LEU A 54 12.59 6.52 -1.45
N SER A 55 12.42 6.08 -0.20
CA SER A 55 13.11 6.67 0.95
C SER A 55 14.64 6.59 0.83
N ALA A 56 15.17 5.49 0.29
CA ALA A 56 16.60 5.35 0.03
C ALA A 56 17.09 6.33 -1.05
N ASP A 57 16.31 6.51 -2.12
CA ASP A 57 16.63 7.45 -3.18
C ASP A 57 16.60 8.91 -2.71
N ILE A 58 15.62 9.28 -1.88
CA ILE A 58 15.53 10.62 -1.28
C ILE A 58 16.76 10.87 -0.40
N ALA A 59 17.12 9.91 0.47
CA ALA A 59 18.29 10.02 1.33
C ALA A 59 19.59 10.16 0.52
N ARG A 60 19.75 9.36 -0.53
CA ARG A 60 20.89 9.44 -1.44
C ARG A 60 20.96 10.80 -2.11
N GLN A 61 19.84 11.34 -2.59
CA GLN A 61 19.81 12.66 -3.21
C GLN A 61 20.19 13.77 -2.24
N ALA A 62 19.71 13.72 -1.00
CA ALA A 62 20.08 14.68 0.03
C ALA A 62 21.60 14.64 0.33
N LEU A 63 22.17 13.43 0.45
CA LEU A 63 23.61 13.24 0.67
C LEU A 63 24.46 13.74 -0.50
N VAL A 64 24.09 13.39 -1.73
CA VAL A 64 24.83 13.81 -2.94
C VAL A 64 24.82 15.33 -3.08
N GLN A 65 23.68 15.97 -2.84
CA GLN A 65 23.58 17.43 -2.92
C GLN A 65 24.42 18.11 -1.82
N GLN A 66 24.43 17.56 -0.60
CA GLN A 66 25.30 18.04 0.47
C GLN A 66 26.78 17.94 0.10
N GLN A 67 27.22 16.83 -0.51
CA GLN A 67 28.60 16.66 -0.97
C GLN A 67 29.00 17.64 -2.08
N ASN A 68 28.03 18.08 -2.89
CA ASN A 68 28.23 19.09 -3.92
C ASN A 68 28.13 20.54 -3.38
N GLY A 69 28.09 20.73 -2.06
CA GLY A 69 27.98 22.04 -1.41
C GLY A 69 26.58 22.64 -1.44
N ASN A 70 25.55 21.86 -1.78
CA ASN A 70 24.16 22.31 -1.86
C ASN A 70 23.31 21.63 -0.78
N THR A 71 23.10 22.30 0.34
CA THR A 71 22.22 21.80 1.40
C THR A 71 20.76 22.01 1.03
N LEU A 72 20.07 20.91 0.66
CA LEU A 72 18.64 20.95 0.40
C LEU A 72 17.84 21.24 1.68
N SER A 73 16.89 22.15 1.58
CA SER A 73 15.86 22.34 2.61
C SER A 73 14.89 21.15 2.67
N PRO A 74 14.23 20.89 3.82
CA PRO A 74 13.26 19.81 3.93
C PRO A 74 12.12 19.87 2.91
N SER A 75 11.68 21.08 2.53
CA SER A 75 10.65 21.27 1.50
C SER A 75 11.15 20.86 0.11
N GLN A 76 12.39 21.17 -0.26
CA GLN A 76 12.98 20.74 -1.53
C GLN A 76 13.13 19.20 -1.60
N ILE A 77 13.55 18.58 -0.50
CA ILE A 77 13.63 17.12 -0.39
C ILE A 77 12.24 16.49 -0.58
N ARG A 78 11.22 17.09 0.03
CA ARG A 78 9.82 16.66 -0.12
C ARG A 78 9.31 16.81 -1.55
N THR A 79 9.59 17.93 -2.22
CA THR A 79 9.23 18.13 -3.64
C THR A 79 9.88 17.09 -4.54
N PHE A 80 11.16 16.79 -4.30
CA PHE A 80 11.86 15.71 -5.03
C PHE A 80 11.21 14.35 -4.80
N ALA A 81 10.83 14.03 -3.56
CA ALA A 81 10.14 12.80 -3.22
C ALA A 81 8.83 12.63 -4.02
N PHE A 82 7.95 13.64 -4.01
CA PHE A 82 6.69 13.61 -4.77
C PHE A 82 6.92 13.51 -6.28
N SER A 83 7.89 14.26 -6.81
CA SER A 83 8.25 14.20 -8.23
C SER A 83 8.73 12.80 -8.64
N ARG A 84 9.37 12.05 -7.73
CA ARG A 84 9.90 10.72 -8.03
C ARG A 84 8.88 9.61 -7.80
N ALA A 85 8.00 9.75 -6.80
CA ALA A 85 7.10 8.69 -6.34
C ALA A 85 6.10 8.20 -7.40
N GLY A 86 5.53 9.11 -8.19
CA GLY A 86 4.55 8.74 -9.23
C GLY A 86 5.16 8.08 -10.47
N GLY A 87 6.46 8.24 -10.68
CA GLY A 87 7.17 7.68 -11.84
C GLY A 87 7.66 6.26 -11.62
N ALA A 88 8.07 5.61 -12.71
CA ALA A 88 8.79 4.35 -12.62
C ALA A 88 10.12 4.54 -11.84
N PRO A 89 10.50 3.59 -10.97
CA PRO A 89 9.89 2.26 -10.77
C PRO A 89 8.81 2.18 -9.66
N TYR A 90 8.42 3.31 -9.06
CA TYR A 90 7.63 3.31 -7.82
C TYR A 90 6.12 3.30 -8.08
N MET A 91 5.66 4.01 -9.10
CA MET A 91 4.24 4.04 -9.54
C MET A 91 3.25 4.26 -8.38
N LEU A 92 3.64 5.04 -7.37
CA LEU A 92 2.79 5.37 -6.22
C LEU A 92 1.81 6.47 -6.62
N ASP A 93 0.58 6.42 -6.12
CA ASP A 93 -0.35 7.52 -6.28
C ASP A 93 0.03 8.70 -5.36
N PRO A 94 0.40 9.88 -5.90
CA PRO A 94 0.79 11.02 -5.07
C PRO A 94 -0.30 11.51 -4.12
N SER A 95 -1.59 11.28 -4.42
CA SER A 95 -2.70 11.68 -3.56
C SER A 95 -2.83 10.85 -2.29
N ARG A 96 -2.15 9.71 -2.24
CA ARG A 96 -2.20 8.72 -1.16
C ARG A 96 -0.87 8.62 -0.40
N LEU A 97 0.08 9.47 -0.79
CA LEU A 97 1.44 9.52 -0.28
C LEU A 97 1.59 10.74 0.63
N GLU A 98 2.10 10.52 1.83
CA GLU A 98 2.60 11.56 2.70
C GLU A 98 4.11 11.38 2.88
N VAL A 99 4.88 12.43 2.60
CA VAL A 99 6.32 12.46 2.88
C VAL A 99 6.57 13.56 3.87
N ARG A 100 7.10 13.22 5.04
CA ARG A 100 7.61 14.17 6.03
C ARG A 100 9.13 14.13 6.05
N VAL A 101 9.72 15.31 6.12
CA VAL A 101 11.16 15.50 6.25
C VAL A 101 11.31 16.58 7.30
N ASP A 102 11.87 16.20 8.43
CA ASP A 102 12.04 17.07 9.59
C ASP A 102 13.47 16.86 10.13
N ASP A 103 14.03 17.84 10.87
CA ASP A 103 15.25 17.59 11.63
C ASP A 103 14.97 16.54 12.71
N ALA A 104 15.89 15.58 12.89
CA ALA A 104 15.71 14.54 13.88
C ALA A 104 15.63 15.16 15.29
N ALA A 105 14.64 14.70 16.07
CA ALA A 105 14.40 15.19 17.42
C ALA A 105 15.65 15.09 18.33
N THR A 106 16.48 14.08 18.08
CA THR A 106 17.78 13.89 18.73
C THR A 106 18.86 13.85 17.67
N GLN A 107 19.84 14.73 17.77
CA GLN A 107 21.03 14.74 16.92
C GLN A 107 22.06 13.77 17.52
N ARG A 108 22.24 12.60 16.92
CA ARG A 108 23.02 11.51 17.53
C ARG A 108 24.54 11.65 17.35
N ILE A 109 24.97 12.48 16.39
CA ILE A 109 26.37 12.62 16.02
C ILE A 109 26.73 14.11 16.04
N THR A 110 27.71 14.48 16.86
CA THR A 110 28.23 15.85 16.94
C THR A 110 28.86 16.27 15.61
N GLY A 111 28.54 17.46 15.11
CA GLY A 111 29.06 17.97 13.82
C GLY A 111 28.41 17.33 12.59
N VAL A 112 27.27 16.67 12.76
CA VAL A 112 26.47 16.10 11.67
C VAL A 112 25.03 16.53 11.88
N ARG A 113 24.40 17.03 10.81
CA ARG A 113 22.96 17.31 10.81
C ARG A 113 22.21 16.04 10.47
N GLU A 114 21.34 15.61 11.36
CA GLU A 114 20.50 14.44 11.21
C GLU A 114 19.07 14.86 10.81
N LEU A 115 18.59 14.33 9.69
CA LEU A 115 17.23 14.46 9.21
C LEU A 115 16.48 13.14 9.39
N GLU A 116 15.19 13.24 9.66
CA GLU A 116 14.27 12.10 9.67
C GLU A 116 13.31 12.20 8.48
N ILE A 117 13.35 11.18 7.62
CA ILE A 117 12.44 11.06 6.48
C ILE A 117 11.39 10.01 6.84
N VAL A 118 10.12 10.42 6.90
CA VAL A 118 8.99 9.52 7.13
C VAL A 118 8.15 9.50 5.85
N VAL A 119 7.96 8.32 5.28
CA VAL A 119 7.11 8.11 4.10
C VAL A 119 5.94 7.23 4.51
N THR A 120 4.73 7.75 4.38
CA THR A 120 3.47 7.03 4.65
C THR A 120 2.69 6.88 3.35
N TYR A 121 2.12 5.70 3.12
CA TYR A 121 1.30 5.42 1.95
C TYR A 121 0.06 4.62 2.33
N GLN A 122 -1.10 5.05 1.82
CA GLN A 122 -2.37 4.35 1.98
C GLN A 122 -2.61 3.44 0.78
N VAL A 123 -2.71 2.12 0.99
CA VAL A 123 -2.92 1.15 -0.09
C VAL A 123 -4.36 1.20 -0.61
N ASP A 124 -4.56 1.00 -1.91
CA ASP A 124 -5.89 0.94 -2.53
C ASP A 124 -6.78 -0.15 -1.97
N ASN A 125 -8.04 0.15 -1.64
CA ASN A 125 -8.90 -0.82 -0.95
C ASN A 125 -9.71 -1.66 -1.94
N MET A 126 -9.16 -2.82 -2.33
CA MET A 126 -9.91 -3.76 -3.17
C MET A 126 -10.92 -4.61 -2.38
N LEU A 127 -10.86 -4.62 -1.05
CA LEU A 127 -11.67 -5.49 -0.19
C LEU A 127 -12.72 -4.72 0.63
N GLU A 128 -13.00 -3.48 0.25
CA GLU A 128 -14.01 -2.66 0.93
C GLU A 128 -15.40 -3.33 0.89
N PHE A 129 -15.73 -4.01 -0.21
CA PHE A 129 -16.96 -4.79 -0.35
C PHE A 129 -17.10 -5.92 0.67
N ALA A 130 -15.98 -6.41 1.21
CA ALA A 130 -15.91 -7.44 2.25
C ALA A 130 -15.80 -6.83 3.65
N GLY A 131 -15.90 -5.50 3.79
CA GLY A 131 -15.77 -4.79 5.06
C GLY A 131 -14.35 -4.74 5.62
N ILE A 132 -13.33 -5.01 4.78
CA ILE A 132 -11.93 -5.00 5.20
C ILE A 132 -11.34 -3.62 4.91
N PRO A 133 -10.82 -2.89 5.92
CA PRO A 133 -10.23 -1.57 5.72
C PRO A 133 -8.83 -1.68 5.11
N ALA A 134 -8.44 -0.63 4.36
CA ALA A 134 -7.09 -0.55 3.82
C ALA A 134 -6.04 -0.18 4.88
N PRO A 135 -4.84 -0.80 4.86
CA PRO A 135 -3.77 -0.45 5.76
C PRO A 135 -3.01 0.79 5.29
N PHE A 136 -2.41 1.47 6.26
CA PHE A 136 -1.36 2.45 6.04
C PHE A 136 0.00 1.77 6.22
N PHE A 137 0.93 2.04 5.31
CA PHE A 137 2.33 1.66 5.47
C PHE A 137 3.17 2.90 5.73
N THR A 138 3.96 2.86 6.80
CA THR A 138 4.89 3.92 7.15
C THR A 138 6.31 3.36 7.19
N TYR A 139 7.24 4.07 6.57
CA TYR A 139 8.66 3.76 6.59
C TYR A 139 9.46 5.00 6.99
N THR A 140 10.31 4.84 8.00
CA THR A 140 11.13 5.91 8.56
C THR A 140 12.60 5.64 8.28
N ARG A 141 13.31 6.66 7.79
CA ARG A 141 14.74 6.59 7.47
C ARG A 141 15.47 7.82 8.02
N PRO A 142 16.48 7.65 8.89
CA PRO A 142 17.39 8.72 9.26
C PRO A 142 18.40 8.98 8.13
N VAL A 143 18.80 10.25 7.98
CA VAL A 143 19.84 10.70 7.04
C VAL A 143 20.82 11.60 7.78
N PHE A 144 22.10 11.30 7.63
CA PHE A 144 23.19 11.99 8.33
C PHE A 144 23.98 12.84 7.34
N LEU A 145 23.92 14.16 7.48
CA LEU A 145 24.58 15.13 6.60
C LEU A 145 25.78 15.74 7.34
N SER A 146 27.00 15.53 6.83
CA SER A 146 28.17 16.19 7.40
C SER A 146 28.11 17.70 7.15
N THR A 147 28.26 18.50 8.20
CA THR A 147 28.50 19.94 8.07
C THR A 147 29.99 20.13 7.82
N THR A 148 30.34 20.58 6.62
CA THR A 148 31.71 20.96 6.24
C THR A 148 32.11 22.26 6.90
#